data_AF-A0A2U2AFB7-F1
#
_entry.id   AF-A0A2U2AFB7-F1
#
_cell.length_a   1.000
_cell.length_b   1.000
_cell.length_c   1.000
_cell.angle_alpha   90.00
_cell.angle_beta   90.00
_cell.angle_gamma   90.00
#
_symmetry.space_group_name_H-M   'P 1'
#
loop_
_entity.id
_entity.type
_entity.pdbx_description
1 polymer ?
#
loop_
_entity_poly.entity_id
_entity_poly.type
_entity_poly.pdbx_seq_one_letter_code
_entity_poly.pdbx_strand_id
1 'polypeptide(L)'
;MNTSPNLFNYATSELSQDAMICWLLAHADPKYKDSTDPQLQAVALNLINRFLQLSGNEPLTVPIRTESFKIKKQVEHIDIVVQVNQYVILIEDKTVANVHGDQLDRYKKAFDQKYNDQDFIIVPIFFKTFDQSSYHQVKQAGFIPFLRQDLLAVLSPFSKIDNDIFQDYYQYISQIEIDVEAFRTTALKDWKGRQWMGFFKALQKELKNMDIQSHWKYVANASGGQQVLWIEGTNNANHRQYIQLQSHREKGIELVIRLSSKDSKIPNNTKLSIIQHLTKNFELHSHEFPSIKNIIKVNRLGHGKTVALMIIEPKKAIFSDAPISLEEITNFMTESVRFLSQNL
;
A
#
# COMPACT_ATOMS: atom_id res chain seq x y z
N MET A 1 23.85 -5.37 -12.58
CA MET A 1 22.48 -5.61 -13.12
C MET A 1 22.53 -6.92 -13.88
N ASN A 2 21.59 -7.82 -13.64
CA ASN A 2 21.48 -9.03 -14.44
C ASN A 2 21.09 -8.60 -15.87
N THR A 3 21.93 -8.91 -16.85
CA THR A 3 21.77 -8.44 -18.24
C THR A 3 20.84 -9.33 -19.06
N SER A 4 20.34 -10.41 -18.47
CA SER A 4 19.42 -11.34 -19.11
C SER A 4 17.99 -10.76 -19.14
N PRO A 5 17.24 -11.00 -20.22
CA PRO A 5 15.80 -10.75 -20.24
C PRO A 5 15.11 -11.50 -19.10
N ASN A 6 14.08 -10.88 -18.52
CA ASN A 6 13.28 -11.48 -17.44
C ASN A 6 11.81 -11.48 -17.87
N LEU A 7 11.17 -12.65 -17.80
CA LEU A 7 9.80 -12.88 -18.23
C LEU A 7 8.79 -11.91 -17.60
N PHE A 8 8.94 -11.64 -16.29
CA PHE A 8 7.99 -10.83 -15.51
C PHE A 8 8.17 -9.33 -15.69
N ASN A 9 9.22 -8.88 -16.40
CA ASN A 9 9.27 -7.51 -16.91
C ASN A 9 8.20 -7.23 -17.97
N TYR A 10 7.68 -8.28 -18.62
CA TYR A 10 6.63 -8.19 -19.65
C TYR A 10 5.30 -8.77 -19.17
N ALA A 11 5.34 -9.78 -18.29
CA ALA A 11 4.18 -10.45 -17.72
C ALA A 11 3.71 -9.78 -16.40
N THR A 12 3.36 -8.49 -16.46
CA THR A 12 3.08 -7.66 -15.27
C THR A 12 1.60 -7.61 -14.86
N SER A 13 0.71 -8.32 -15.56
CA SER A 13 -0.73 -8.30 -15.30
C SER A 13 -1.12 -9.22 -14.14
N GLU A 14 -2.30 -8.98 -13.56
CA GLU A 14 -2.92 -9.87 -12.55
C GLU A 14 -3.04 -11.30 -13.10
N LEU A 15 -3.45 -11.47 -14.36
CA LEU A 15 -3.50 -12.79 -15.01
C LEU A 15 -2.14 -13.53 -15.06
N SER A 16 -1.04 -12.79 -15.20
CA SER A 16 0.30 -13.39 -15.19
C SER A 16 0.73 -13.78 -13.78
N GLN A 17 0.36 -12.98 -12.79
CA GLN A 17 0.54 -13.28 -11.38
C GLN A 17 -0.30 -14.49 -10.95
N ASP A 18 -1.56 -14.59 -11.41
CA ASP A 18 -2.42 -15.76 -11.19
C ASP A 18 -1.77 -17.05 -11.69
N ALA A 19 -1.24 -17.01 -12.92
CA ALA A 19 -0.57 -18.14 -13.54
C ALA A 19 0.68 -18.55 -12.75
N MET A 20 1.47 -17.58 -12.27
CA MET A 20 2.65 -17.84 -11.47
C MET A 20 2.30 -18.45 -10.10
N ILE A 21 1.28 -17.93 -9.43
CA ILE A 21 0.81 -18.48 -8.14
C ILE A 21 0.31 -19.93 -8.33
N CYS A 22 -0.48 -20.19 -9.37
CA CYS A 22 -0.92 -21.55 -9.71
C CYS A 22 0.26 -22.47 -10.00
N TRP A 23 1.26 -22.00 -10.76
CA TRP A 23 2.45 -22.77 -11.10
C TRP A 23 3.27 -23.12 -9.86
N LEU A 24 3.52 -22.15 -8.96
CA LEU A 24 4.19 -22.39 -7.69
C LEU A 24 3.45 -23.42 -6.84
N LEU A 25 2.15 -23.24 -6.64
CA LEU A 25 1.34 -24.12 -5.79
C LEU A 25 1.21 -25.53 -6.39
N ALA A 26 1.20 -25.66 -7.72
CA ALA A 26 1.08 -26.95 -8.38
C ALA A 26 2.23 -27.91 -8.04
N HIS A 27 3.41 -27.41 -7.66
CA HIS A 27 4.52 -28.25 -7.20
C HIS A 27 4.25 -28.96 -5.87
N ALA A 28 3.22 -28.57 -5.11
CA ALA A 28 2.75 -29.32 -3.94
C ALA A 28 1.82 -30.49 -4.29
N ASP A 29 1.35 -30.60 -5.54
CA ASP A 29 0.43 -31.64 -5.98
C ASP A 29 1.13 -33.02 -5.99
N PRO A 30 0.65 -34.01 -5.21
CA PRO A 30 1.24 -35.34 -5.18
C PRO A 30 1.32 -36.02 -6.56
N LYS A 31 0.47 -35.62 -7.52
CA LYS A 31 0.51 -36.18 -8.88
C LYS A 31 1.81 -35.87 -9.64
N TYR A 32 2.55 -34.84 -9.23
CA TYR A 32 3.82 -34.45 -9.84
C TYR A 32 5.03 -34.83 -8.98
N LYS A 33 4.86 -35.67 -7.94
CA LYS A 33 5.91 -36.01 -6.98
C LYS A 33 7.20 -36.54 -7.65
N ASP A 34 7.06 -37.34 -8.69
CA ASP A 34 8.20 -37.97 -9.36
C ASP A 34 8.87 -37.05 -10.41
N SER A 35 8.23 -35.94 -10.79
CA SER A 35 8.70 -35.01 -11.81
C SER A 35 9.05 -33.62 -11.27
N THR A 36 8.70 -33.32 -10.03
CA THR A 36 8.91 -32.01 -9.41
C THR A 36 10.30 -31.94 -8.79
N ASP A 37 11.00 -30.82 -9.03
CA ASP A 37 12.20 -30.46 -8.26
C ASP A 37 11.86 -30.38 -6.76
N PRO A 38 12.54 -31.14 -5.88
CA PRO A 38 12.33 -31.08 -4.43
C PRO A 38 12.39 -29.66 -3.84
N GLN A 39 13.20 -28.76 -4.40
CA GLN A 39 13.27 -27.38 -3.95
C GLN A 39 12.01 -26.59 -4.33
N LEU A 40 11.45 -26.80 -5.52
CA LEU A 40 10.17 -26.18 -5.92
C LEU A 40 9.00 -26.74 -5.11
N GLN A 41 9.02 -28.04 -4.77
CA GLN A 41 8.05 -28.60 -3.84
C GLN A 41 8.16 -27.93 -2.46
N ALA A 42 9.37 -27.72 -1.96
CA ALA A 42 9.58 -27.03 -0.68
C ALA A 42 9.08 -25.58 -0.70
N VAL A 43 9.28 -24.85 -1.81
CA VAL A 43 8.70 -23.51 -2.01
C VAL A 43 7.18 -23.57 -1.92
N ALA A 44 6.54 -24.50 -2.63
CA ALA A 44 5.09 -24.64 -2.66
C ALA A 44 4.51 -24.95 -1.27
N LEU A 45 5.13 -25.88 -0.54
CA LEU A 45 4.73 -26.23 0.83
C LEU A 45 4.94 -25.06 1.80
N ASN A 46 6.05 -24.32 1.67
CA ASN A 46 6.29 -23.12 2.48
C ASN A 46 5.26 -22.01 2.19
N LEU A 47 4.86 -21.85 0.93
CA LEU A 47 3.81 -20.90 0.56
C LEU A 47 2.47 -21.27 1.19
N ILE A 48 2.05 -22.53 1.07
CA ILE A 48 0.82 -23.05 1.70
C ILE A 48 0.87 -22.85 3.22
N ASN A 49 1.95 -23.29 3.86
CA ASN A 49 2.12 -23.17 5.31
C ASN A 49 2.12 -21.71 5.77
N ARG A 50 2.66 -20.79 4.97
CA ARG A 50 2.61 -19.36 5.28
C ARG A 50 1.18 -18.82 5.24
N PHE A 51 0.36 -19.24 4.28
CA PHE A 51 -1.07 -18.89 4.26
C PHE A 51 -1.79 -19.42 5.50
N LEU A 52 -1.54 -20.68 5.90
CA LEU A 52 -2.13 -21.27 7.09
C LEU A 52 -1.73 -20.51 8.36
N GLN A 53 -0.43 -20.24 8.52
CA GLN A 53 0.11 -19.52 9.68
C GLN A 53 -0.48 -18.12 9.83
N LEU A 54 -0.56 -17.34 8.74
CA LEU A 54 -1.16 -16.01 8.76
C LEU A 54 -2.66 -16.04 9.09
N SER A 55 -3.31 -17.19 8.86
CA SER A 55 -4.71 -17.45 9.21
C SER A 55 -4.89 -18.03 10.61
N GLY A 56 -3.82 -18.14 11.41
CA GLY A 56 -3.86 -18.72 12.75
C GLY A 56 -4.02 -20.24 12.77
N ASN A 57 -3.78 -20.93 11.65
CA ASN A 57 -3.76 -22.38 11.57
C ASN A 57 -2.33 -22.93 11.72
N GLU A 58 -2.22 -24.16 12.20
CA GLU A 58 -0.95 -24.89 12.21
C GLU A 58 -0.47 -25.23 10.79
N PRO A 59 0.85 -25.33 10.56
CA PRO A 59 1.38 -25.86 9.32
C PRO A 59 0.87 -27.27 9.03
N LEU A 60 0.92 -27.70 7.76
CA LEU A 60 0.59 -29.06 7.38
C LEU A 60 1.50 -30.06 8.10
N THR A 61 0.92 -30.92 8.93
CA THR A 61 1.63 -31.98 9.68
C THR A 61 1.53 -33.36 9.00
N VAL A 62 0.57 -33.52 8.10
CA VAL A 62 0.35 -34.74 7.33
C VAL A 62 0.64 -34.50 5.85
N PRO A 63 1.15 -35.50 5.11
CA PRO A 63 1.32 -35.40 3.67
C PRO A 63 0.01 -35.02 2.97
N ILE A 64 0.13 -34.25 1.88
CA ILE A 64 -1.00 -33.92 1.02
C ILE A 64 -1.50 -35.20 0.36
N ARG A 65 -2.80 -35.48 0.45
CA ARG A 65 -3.43 -36.62 -0.23
C ARG A 65 -3.75 -36.25 -1.69
N THR A 66 -3.56 -37.18 -2.61
CA THR A 66 -3.74 -36.91 -4.05
C THR A 66 -5.17 -36.45 -4.38
N GLU A 67 -6.17 -37.05 -3.75
CA GLU A 67 -7.58 -36.70 -3.93
C GLU A 67 -7.97 -35.36 -3.29
N SER A 68 -7.14 -34.85 -2.37
CA SER A 68 -7.40 -33.64 -1.59
C SER A 68 -6.67 -32.40 -2.12
N PHE A 69 -5.87 -32.53 -3.20
CA PHE A 69 -5.20 -31.40 -3.83
C PHE A 69 -5.87 -30.98 -5.14
N LYS A 70 -6.39 -29.76 -5.21
CA LYS A 70 -6.99 -29.19 -6.43
C LYS A 70 -6.73 -27.70 -6.51
N ILE A 71 -6.27 -27.23 -7.67
CA ILE A 71 -6.18 -25.80 -8.00
C ILE A 71 -7.23 -25.49 -9.06
N LYS A 72 -8.06 -24.47 -8.81
CA LYS A 72 -9.03 -23.94 -9.77
C LYS A 72 -8.83 -22.43 -9.89
N LYS A 73 -9.09 -21.89 -11.07
CA LYS A 73 -9.06 -20.44 -11.31
C LYS A 73 -10.48 -19.90 -11.48
N GLN A 74 -10.69 -18.64 -11.11
CA GLN A 74 -11.90 -17.86 -11.41
C GLN A 74 -13.18 -18.55 -10.94
N VAL A 75 -13.21 -18.99 -9.67
CA VAL A 75 -14.35 -19.68 -9.05
C VAL A 75 -15.13 -18.70 -8.18
N GLU A 76 -16.41 -18.47 -8.49
CA GLU A 76 -17.24 -17.49 -7.77
C GLU A 76 -16.58 -16.09 -7.71
N HIS A 77 -15.88 -15.71 -8.78
CA HIS A 77 -15.11 -14.47 -8.90
C HIS A 77 -13.87 -14.36 -8.00
N ILE A 78 -13.48 -15.42 -7.29
CA ILE A 78 -12.15 -15.54 -6.65
C ILE A 78 -11.14 -15.99 -7.71
N ASP A 79 -9.99 -15.31 -7.77
CA ASP A 79 -8.97 -15.55 -8.79
C ASP A 79 -8.40 -16.98 -8.75
N ILE A 80 -8.05 -17.49 -7.55
CA ILE A 80 -7.54 -18.86 -7.37
C ILE A 80 -8.17 -19.51 -6.13
N VAL A 81 -8.59 -20.75 -6.27
CA VAL A 81 -9.05 -21.61 -5.17
C VAL A 81 -8.17 -22.85 -5.10
N VAL A 82 -7.54 -23.08 -3.96
CA VAL A 82 -6.70 -24.25 -3.69
C VAL A 82 -7.31 -25.09 -2.58
N GLN A 83 -7.75 -26.29 -2.92
CA GLN A 83 -8.10 -27.32 -1.94
C GLN A 83 -6.82 -28.09 -1.59
N VAL A 84 -6.52 -28.23 -0.31
CA VAL A 84 -5.39 -29.01 0.21
C VAL A 84 -5.78 -29.66 1.55
N ASN A 85 -5.88 -30.99 1.57
CA ASN A 85 -6.37 -31.73 2.75
C ASN A 85 -7.73 -31.19 3.23
N GLN A 86 -7.82 -30.73 4.49
CA GLN A 86 -9.01 -30.13 5.07
C GLN A 86 -9.13 -28.61 4.84
N TYR A 87 -8.22 -28.00 4.09
CA TYR A 87 -8.21 -26.56 3.86
C TYR A 87 -8.69 -26.21 2.47
N VAL A 88 -9.39 -25.09 2.37
CA VAL A 88 -9.70 -24.43 1.11
C VAL A 88 -9.20 -22.98 1.17
N ILE A 89 -8.11 -22.74 0.45
CA ILE A 89 -7.44 -21.45 0.38
C ILE A 89 -8.04 -20.66 -0.78
N LEU A 90 -8.63 -19.50 -0.46
CA LEU A 90 -9.16 -18.56 -1.43
C LEU A 90 -8.10 -17.49 -1.64
N ILE A 91 -7.66 -17.26 -2.87
CA ILE A 91 -6.66 -16.24 -3.16
C ILE A 91 -7.30 -15.25 -4.12
N GLU A 92 -7.56 -14.05 -3.60
CA GLU A 92 -7.84 -12.88 -4.42
C GLU A 92 -6.51 -12.20 -4.75
N ASP A 93 -6.17 -12.12 -6.02
CA ASP A 93 -4.94 -11.51 -6.50
C ASP A 93 -5.14 -10.03 -6.83
N LYS A 94 -4.18 -9.20 -6.42
CA LYS A 94 -4.05 -7.84 -6.94
C LYS A 94 -2.57 -7.49 -7.16
N THR A 95 -2.30 -6.90 -8.33
CA THR A 95 -1.00 -6.26 -8.59
C THR A 95 -1.04 -4.83 -8.08
N VAL A 96 -1.42 -3.88 -8.93
CA VAL A 96 -1.49 -2.44 -8.64
C VAL A 96 -2.87 -2.04 -8.10
N ALA A 97 -3.94 -2.62 -8.64
CA ALA A 97 -5.31 -2.20 -8.36
C ALA A 97 -5.69 -2.41 -6.88
N ASN A 98 -6.49 -1.48 -6.33
CA ASN A 98 -7.07 -1.63 -5.00
C ASN A 98 -8.43 -2.30 -5.12
N VAL A 99 -8.87 -2.90 -4.01
CA VAL A 99 -10.25 -3.36 -3.85
C VAL A 99 -11.18 -2.15 -3.80
N HIS A 100 -12.34 -2.26 -4.43
CA HIS A 100 -13.36 -1.21 -4.44
C HIS A 100 -14.72 -1.76 -4.01
N GLY A 101 -15.43 -0.97 -3.19
CA GLY A 101 -16.78 -1.30 -2.74
C GLY A 101 -16.84 -2.52 -1.84
N ASP A 102 -17.87 -3.32 -2.04
CA ASP A 102 -18.27 -4.54 -1.33
C ASP A 102 -17.77 -5.84 -2.02
N GLN A 103 -16.79 -5.72 -2.92
CA GLN A 103 -16.33 -6.82 -3.78
C GLN A 103 -15.98 -8.09 -2.98
N LEU A 104 -15.11 -7.95 -1.97
CA LEU A 104 -14.64 -9.08 -1.16
C LEU A 104 -15.77 -9.68 -0.29
N ASP A 105 -16.67 -8.85 0.23
CA ASP A 105 -17.80 -9.31 1.03
C ASP A 105 -18.73 -10.20 0.20
N ARG A 106 -18.99 -9.81 -1.06
CA ARG A 106 -19.79 -10.62 -1.99
C ARG A 106 -19.14 -11.96 -2.30
N TYR A 107 -17.83 -11.96 -2.54
CA TYR A 107 -17.10 -13.18 -2.89
C TYR A 107 -17.09 -14.17 -1.74
N LYS A 108 -16.82 -13.69 -0.53
CA LYS A 108 -16.88 -14.52 0.68
C LYS A 108 -18.26 -15.13 0.89
N LYS A 109 -19.33 -14.34 0.75
CA LYS A 109 -20.71 -14.83 0.89
C LYS A 109 -21.06 -15.90 -0.15
N ALA A 110 -20.68 -15.70 -1.42
CA ALA A 110 -20.91 -16.69 -2.47
C ALA A 110 -20.15 -18.00 -2.19
N PHE A 111 -18.93 -17.88 -1.66
CA PHE A 111 -18.12 -19.03 -1.29
C PHE A 111 -18.71 -19.79 -0.09
N ASP A 112 -19.06 -19.08 0.99
CA ASP A 112 -19.66 -19.67 2.18
C ASP A 112 -20.92 -20.46 1.80
N GLN A 113 -21.78 -19.92 0.94
CA GLN A 113 -22.98 -20.62 0.45
C GLN A 113 -22.68 -21.91 -0.31
N LYS A 114 -21.59 -21.96 -1.07
CA LYS A 114 -21.22 -23.12 -1.90
C LYS A 114 -20.55 -24.24 -1.11
N TYR A 115 -19.88 -23.90 -0.01
CA TYR A 115 -19.09 -24.82 0.80
C TYR A 115 -19.65 -25.03 2.22
N ASN A 116 -20.82 -24.45 2.53
CA ASN A 116 -21.46 -24.50 3.86
C ASN A 116 -21.67 -25.92 4.40
N ASP A 117 -21.87 -26.89 3.51
CA ASP A 117 -22.15 -28.29 3.87
C ASP A 117 -20.88 -29.18 3.85
N GLN A 118 -19.70 -28.58 3.77
CA GLN A 118 -18.42 -29.29 3.72
C GLN A 118 -17.59 -28.93 4.95
N ASP A 119 -16.94 -29.94 5.58
CA ASP A 119 -16.08 -29.78 6.77
C ASP A 119 -14.71 -29.15 6.43
N PHE A 120 -14.67 -28.17 5.52
CA PHE A 120 -13.44 -27.48 5.12
C PHE A 120 -13.16 -26.25 5.97
N ILE A 121 -11.87 -26.04 6.29
CA ILE A 121 -11.36 -24.83 6.90
C ILE A 121 -11.05 -23.83 5.79
N ILE A 122 -11.79 -22.72 5.76
CA ILE A 122 -11.63 -21.68 4.74
C ILE A 122 -10.51 -20.71 5.13
N VAL A 123 -9.59 -20.47 4.20
CA VAL A 123 -8.42 -19.62 4.38
C VAL A 123 -8.44 -18.51 3.32
N PRO A 124 -9.07 -17.34 3.59
CA PRO A 124 -9.19 -16.26 2.63
C PRO A 124 -7.95 -15.34 2.63
N ILE A 125 -7.18 -15.39 1.55
CA ILE A 125 -5.94 -14.67 1.33
C ILE A 125 -6.15 -13.55 0.30
N PHE A 126 -5.71 -12.35 0.64
CA PHE A 126 -5.57 -11.24 -0.29
C PHE A 126 -4.10 -11.09 -0.67
N PHE A 127 -3.73 -11.59 -1.85
CA PHE A 127 -2.36 -11.64 -2.31
C PHE A 127 -2.01 -10.35 -3.06
N LYS A 128 -1.03 -9.59 -2.56
CA LYS A 128 -0.67 -8.30 -3.17
C LYS A 128 0.83 -8.01 -3.21
N THR A 129 1.33 -7.73 -4.43
CA THR A 129 2.76 -7.52 -4.73
C THR A 129 3.17 -6.05 -4.80
N PHE A 130 2.24 -5.11 -4.99
CA PHE A 130 2.51 -3.66 -4.91
C PHE A 130 1.87 -3.02 -3.68
N ASP A 131 2.47 -1.95 -3.17
CA ASP A 131 1.99 -1.33 -1.93
C ASP A 131 0.71 -0.51 -2.13
N GLN A 132 -0.17 -0.55 -1.14
CA GLN A 132 -1.27 0.38 -0.96
C GLN A 132 -1.26 0.93 0.46
N SER A 133 -1.88 2.10 0.65
CA SER A 133 -1.84 2.85 1.90
C SER A 133 -2.71 2.28 3.02
N SER A 134 -3.67 1.41 2.74
CA SER A 134 -4.51 0.79 3.76
C SER A 134 -5.08 -0.54 3.29
N TYR A 135 -5.09 -1.53 4.17
CA TYR A 135 -5.72 -2.84 3.98
C TYR A 135 -6.95 -3.03 4.88
N HIS A 136 -7.52 -1.93 5.39
CA HIS A 136 -8.65 -1.99 6.33
C HIS A 136 -9.87 -2.70 5.71
N GLN A 137 -10.26 -2.35 4.48
CA GLN A 137 -11.38 -2.99 3.79
C GLN A 137 -11.16 -4.49 3.56
N VAL A 138 -9.92 -4.89 3.25
CA VAL A 138 -9.53 -6.30 3.09
C VAL A 138 -9.75 -7.06 4.39
N LYS A 139 -9.25 -6.51 5.51
CA LYS A 139 -9.40 -7.11 6.83
C LYS A 139 -10.86 -7.13 7.31
N GLN A 140 -11.62 -6.07 7.03
CA GLN A 140 -13.05 -6.00 7.36
C GLN A 140 -13.87 -7.07 6.64
N ALA A 141 -13.55 -7.35 5.37
CA ALA A 141 -14.16 -8.45 4.63
C ALA A 141 -13.70 -9.85 5.12
N GLY A 142 -12.79 -9.89 6.09
CA GLY A 142 -12.25 -11.12 6.67
C GLY A 142 -11.21 -11.81 5.79
N PHE A 143 -10.63 -11.12 4.81
CA PHE A 143 -9.45 -11.59 4.07
C PHE A 143 -8.17 -11.21 4.81
N ILE A 144 -7.16 -12.07 4.65
CA ILE A 144 -5.85 -11.94 5.28
C ILE A 144 -4.86 -11.39 4.25
N PRO A 145 -4.30 -10.19 4.47
CA PRO A 145 -3.30 -9.66 3.56
C PRO A 145 -2.03 -10.53 3.56
N PHE A 146 -1.65 -11.04 2.39
CA PHE A 146 -0.36 -11.64 2.09
C PHE A 146 0.39 -10.71 1.16
N LEU A 147 1.43 -10.05 1.66
CA LEU A 147 2.07 -8.92 0.98
C LEU A 147 3.41 -9.32 0.36
N ARG A 148 3.99 -8.43 -0.46
CA ARG A 148 5.30 -8.63 -1.08
C ARG A 148 6.38 -9.12 -0.12
N GLN A 149 6.42 -8.62 1.11
CA GLN A 149 7.40 -9.05 2.11
C GLN A 149 7.17 -10.49 2.60
N ASP A 150 5.90 -10.93 2.71
CA ASP A 150 5.57 -12.33 3.00
C ASP A 150 6.01 -13.23 1.85
N LEU A 151 5.76 -12.81 0.61
CA LEU A 151 6.21 -13.54 -0.58
C LEU A 151 7.74 -13.66 -0.62
N LEU A 152 8.46 -12.57 -0.41
CA LEU A 152 9.93 -12.59 -0.38
C LEU A 152 10.47 -13.48 0.75
N ALA A 153 9.81 -13.53 1.91
CA ALA A 153 10.17 -14.43 2.99
C ALA A 153 10.00 -15.92 2.60
N VAL A 154 9.03 -16.23 1.73
CA VAL A 154 8.85 -17.58 1.17
C VAL A 154 9.88 -17.90 0.09
N LEU A 155 10.18 -16.96 -0.81
CA LEU A 155 11.04 -17.20 -1.97
C LEU A 155 12.54 -17.13 -1.67
N SER A 156 12.98 -16.18 -0.84
CA SER A 156 14.40 -15.89 -0.62
C SER A 156 15.25 -17.05 -0.08
N PRO A 157 14.75 -17.97 0.78
CA PRO A 157 15.51 -19.16 1.18
C PRO A 157 15.91 -20.06 0.01
N PHE A 158 15.19 -19.93 -1.11
CA PHE A 158 15.35 -20.71 -2.33
C PHE A 158 15.92 -19.91 -3.50
N SER A 159 16.53 -18.75 -3.21
CA SER A 159 17.10 -17.83 -4.21
C SER A 159 18.14 -18.45 -5.16
N LYS A 160 18.60 -19.68 -4.89
CA LYS A 160 19.58 -20.43 -5.71
C LYS A 160 18.98 -21.63 -6.47
N ILE A 161 17.66 -21.80 -6.48
CA ILE A 161 17.01 -22.84 -7.31
C ILE A 161 17.44 -22.65 -8.77
N ASP A 162 17.84 -23.74 -9.42
CA ASP A 162 18.17 -23.76 -10.84
C ASP A 162 16.89 -23.93 -11.69
N ASN A 163 16.10 -22.87 -11.76
CA ASN A 163 14.87 -22.82 -12.54
C ASN A 163 14.60 -21.39 -13.03
N ASP A 164 14.65 -21.19 -14.34
CA ASP A 164 14.54 -19.85 -14.95
C ASP A 164 13.23 -19.14 -14.60
N ILE A 165 12.10 -19.86 -14.56
CA ILE A 165 10.78 -19.27 -14.23
C ILE A 165 10.78 -18.77 -12.78
N PHE A 166 11.26 -19.59 -11.85
CA PHE A 166 11.39 -19.19 -10.45
C PHE A 166 12.36 -18.02 -10.28
N GLN A 167 13.54 -18.09 -10.91
CA GLN A 167 14.56 -17.06 -10.81
C GLN A 167 14.08 -15.72 -11.37
N ASP A 168 13.40 -15.74 -12.52
CA ASP A 168 12.82 -14.55 -13.10
C ASP A 168 11.79 -13.92 -12.17
N TYR A 169 10.90 -14.72 -11.59
CA TYR A 169 9.90 -14.21 -10.67
C TYR A 169 10.51 -13.64 -9.38
N TYR A 170 11.44 -14.38 -8.76
CA TYR A 170 12.11 -13.95 -7.54
C TYR A 170 12.88 -12.65 -7.75
N GLN A 171 13.61 -12.53 -8.87
CA GLN A 171 14.34 -11.31 -9.22
C GLN A 171 13.38 -10.14 -9.48
N TYR A 172 12.27 -10.38 -10.19
CA TYR A 172 11.26 -9.34 -10.44
C TYR A 172 10.66 -8.81 -9.14
N ILE A 173 10.20 -9.68 -8.24
CA ILE A 173 9.62 -9.28 -6.95
C ILE A 173 10.66 -8.58 -6.06
N SER A 174 11.90 -9.08 -6.05
CA SER A 174 13.01 -8.47 -5.31
C SER A 174 13.35 -7.08 -5.84
N GLN A 175 13.34 -6.88 -7.16
CA GLN A 175 13.59 -5.57 -7.77
C GLN A 175 12.51 -4.55 -7.41
N ILE A 176 11.24 -4.97 -7.26
CA ILE A 176 10.19 -4.07 -6.76
C ILE A 176 10.53 -3.59 -5.34
N GLU A 177 10.95 -4.47 -4.42
CA GLU A 177 11.32 -4.07 -3.05
C GLU A 177 12.54 -3.15 -3.04
N ILE A 178 13.58 -3.46 -3.84
CA ILE A 178 14.77 -2.62 -3.99
C ILE A 178 14.37 -1.21 -4.47
N ASP A 179 13.52 -1.12 -5.49
CA ASP A 179 13.08 0.16 -6.03
C ASP A 179 12.23 0.95 -5.02
N VAL A 180 11.41 0.26 -4.22
CA VAL A 180 10.61 0.88 -3.17
C VAL A 180 11.52 1.45 -2.09
N GLU A 181 12.52 0.70 -1.61
CA GLU A 181 13.46 1.16 -0.57
C GLU A 181 14.52 2.16 -1.07
N ALA A 182 14.71 2.28 -2.40
CA ALA A 182 15.68 3.19 -3.00
C ALA A 182 15.43 4.67 -2.69
N PHE A 183 14.26 5.05 -2.14
CA PHE A 183 14.01 6.42 -1.66
C PHE A 183 15.03 6.87 -0.59
N ARG A 184 15.62 5.91 0.14
CA ARG A 184 16.61 6.17 1.19
C ARG A 184 17.98 6.57 0.65
N THR A 185 18.28 6.26 -0.60
CA THR A 185 19.62 6.45 -1.20
C THR A 185 19.58 7.29 -2.47
N THR A 186 18.42 7.40 -3.11
CA THR A 186 18.20 8.15 -4.34
C THR A 186 17.85 9.60 -4.02
N ALA A 187 18.41 10.55 -4.77
CA ALA A 187 18.04 11.96 -4.65
C ALA A 187 16.54 12.17 -4.95
N LEU A 188 15.87 13.06 -4.22
CA LEU A 188 14.43 13.33 -4.35
C LEU A 188 14.01 13.65 -5.80
N LYS A 189 14.85 14.39 -6.52
CA LYS A 189 14.61 14.75 -7.93
C LYS A 189 14.54 13.54 -8.88
N ASP A 190 15.17 12.43 -8.50
CA ASP A 190 15.29 11.20 -9.30
C ASP A 190 14.26 10.14 -8.85
N TRP A 191 13.43 10.45 -7.85
CA TRP A 191 12.39 9.55 -7.38
C TRP A 191 11.30 9.32 -8.44
N LYS A 192 10.99 8.05 -8.67
CA LYS A 192 9.85 7.60 -9.47
C LYS A 192 8.75 7.11 -8.56
N GLY A 193 7.67 6.57 -9.15
CA GLY A 193 6.50 6.11 -8.40
C GLY A 193 6.85 5.16 -7.24
N ARG A 194 7.78 4.23 -7.44
CA ARG A 194 8.19 3.25 -6.40
C ARG A 194 8.89 3.91 -5.21
N GLN A 195 9.82 4.84 -5.45
CA GLN A 195 10.49 5.57 -4.36
C GLN A 195 9.51 6.45 -3.57
N TRP A 196 8.58 7.12 -4.26
CA TRP A 196 7.50 7.86 -3.59
C TRP A 196 6.61 6.96 -2.72
N MET A 197 6.27 5.76 -3.20
CA MET A 197 5.51 4.78 -2.43
C MET A 197 6.30 4.32 -1.19
N GLY A 198 7.59 4.03 -1.32
CA GLY A 198 8.46 3.67 -0.19
C GLY A 198 8.57 4.76 0.85
N PHE A 199 8.79 6.01 0.40
CA PHE A 199 8.80 7.17 1.29
C PHE A 199 7.50 7.33 2.06
N PHE A 200 6.34 7.31 1.38
CA PHE A 200 5.06 7.46 2.05
C PHE A 200 4.70 6.29 2.94
N LYS A 201 5.06 5.05 2.58
CA LYS A 201 4.90 3.87 3.44
C LYS A 201 5.70 4.02 4.73
N ALA A 202 6.96 4.45 4.62
CA ALA A 202 7.82 4.67 5.78
C ALA A 202 7.30 5.84 6.65
N LEU A 203 6.98 6.97 6.04
CA LEU A 203 6.45 8.15 6.73
C LEU A 203 5.09 7.87 7.39
N GLN A 204 4.18 7.14 6.73
CA GLN A 204 2.90 6.73 7.31
C GLN A 204 3.10 5.88 8.57
N LYS A 205 4.12 5.02 8.61
CA LYS A 205 4.47 4.24 9.81
C LYS A 205 4.93 5.14 10.94
N GLU A 206 5.82 6.10 10.67
CA GLU A 206 6.29 7.06 11.68
C GLU A 206 5.15 7.94 12.21
N LEU A 207 4.30 8.47 11.32
CA LEU A 207 3.11 9.23 11.71
C LEU A 207 2.15 8.40 12.56
N LYS A 208 1.95 7.12 12.24
CA LYS A 208 1.12 6.22 13.04
C LYS A 208 1.68 6.01 14.45
N ASN A 209 3.00 5.96 14.61
CA ASN A 209 3.64 5.88 15.94
C ASN A 209 3.37 7.14 16.78
N MET A 210 3.06 8.26 16.14
CA MET A 210 2.65 9.52 16.76
C MET A 210 1.11 9.66 16.87
N ASP A 211 0.36 8.57 16.67
CA ASP A 211 -1.11 8.54 16.63
C ASP A 211 -1.74 9.44 15.55
N ILE A 212 -1.01 9.70 14.46
CA ILE A 212 -1.47 10.49 13.32
C ILE A 212 -1.91 9.56 12.20
N GLN A 213 -3.22 9.52 11.95
CA GLN A 213 -3.78 8.77 10.84
C GLN A 213 -3.49 9.46 9.51
N SER A 214 -2.99 8.70 8.55
CA SER A 214 -2.69 9.18 7.21
C SER A 214 -3.00 8.16 6.13
N HIS A 215 -3.24 8.67 4.93
CA HIS A 215 -3.50 7.88 3.74
C HIS A 215 -2.71 8.47 2.57
N TRP A 216 -2.28 7.65 1.62
CA TRP A 216 -1.56 8.13 0.45
C TRP A 216 -2.00 7.41 -0.81
N LYS A 217 -1.88 8.10 -1.95
CA LYS A 217 -2.10 7.57 -3.30
C LYS A 217 -1.55 8.53 -4.35
N TYR A 218 -1.38 8.00 -5.56
CA TYR A 218 -1.20 8.81 -6.76
C TYR A 218 -2.55 9.40 -7.21
N VAL A 219 -2.54 10.68 -7.58
CA VAL A 219 -3.69 11.41 -8.12
C VAL A 219 -3.37 11.82 -9.53
N ALA A 220 -4.00 11.16 -10.51
CA ALA A 220 -3.85 11.51 -11.92
C ALA A 220 -4.46 12.88 -12.23
N ASN A 221 -3.81 13.64 -13.10
CA ASN A 221 -4.33 14.89 -13.67
C ASN A 221 -3.78 15.06 -15.09
N ALA A 222 -4.32 16.02 -15.85
CA ALA A 222 -3.93 16.28 -17.24
C ALA A 222 -2.44 16.59 -17.43
N SER A 223 -1.75 17.02 -16.36
CA SER A 223 -0.32 17.32 -16.36
C SER A 223 0.52 16.16 -15.83
N GLY A 224 0.02 14.92 -15.76
CA GLY A 224 0.79 13.74 -15.35
C GLY A 224 0.85 13.49 -13.85
N GLY A 225 -0.17 13.96 -13.11
CA GLY A 225 -0.49 13.55 -11.74
C GLY A 225 0.46 14.00 -10.63
N GLN A 226 0.12 13.64 -9.39
CA GLN A 226 0.87 13.95 -8.17
C GLN A 226 0.81 12.79 -7.18
N GLN A 227 1.91 12.55 -6.48
CA GLN A 227 1.97 11.69 -5.31
C GLN A 227 1.50 12.50 -4.10
N VAL A 228 0.54 11.97 -3.34
CA VAL A 228 -0.11 12.71 -2.27
C VAL A 228 -0.27 11.84 -1.03
N LEU A 229 0.07 12.41 0.13
CA LEU A 229 -0.25 11.90 1.45
C LEU A 229 -1.16 12.89 2.17
N TRP A 230 -2.33 12.43 2.61
CA TRP A 230 -3.29 13.15 3.42
C TRP A 230 -3.10 12.76 4.88
N ILE A 231 -3.06 13.74 5.76
CA ILE A 231 -3.29 13.53 7.18
C ILE A 231 -4.75 13.83 7.45
N GLU A 232 -5.42 12.95 8.19
CA GLU A 232 -6.80 13.18 8.54
C GLU A 232 -6.92 14.48 9.34
N GLY A 233 -7.66 15.42 8.76
CA GLY A 233 -7.96 16.66 9.44
C GLY A 233 -9.36 16.65 10.05
N THR A 234 -9.65 17.72 10.77
CA THR A 234 -10.85 17.90 11.57
C THR A 234 -12.02 18.41 10.75
N ASN A 235 -13.22 18.01 11.18
CA ASN A 235 -14.48 18.40 10.56
C ASN A 235 -15.18 19.43 11.45
N ASN A 236 -15.65 20.53 10.86
CA ASN A 236 -16.79 21.27 11.38
C ASN A 236 -18.04 20.92 10.54
N ALA A 237 -19.20 21.48 10.91
CA ALA A 237 -20.48 21.15 10.28
C ALA A 237 -20.47 21.30 8.74
N ASN A 238 -19.68 22.23 8.19
CA ASN A 238 -19.74 22.63 6.77
C ASN A 238 -18.43 22.36 6.00
N HIS A 239 -17.31 22.20 6.71
CA HIS A 239 -15.97 22.14 6.13
C HIS A 239 -15.05 21.18 6.89
N ARG A 240 -14.09 20.62 6.16
CA ARG A 240 -12.96 19.86 6.70
C ARG A 240 -11.67 20.59 6.38
N GLN A 241 -10.89 20.92 7.41
CA GLN A 241 -9.53 21.42 7.28
C GLN A 241 -8.57 20.27 7.49
N TYR A 242 -7.59 20.10 6.61
CA TYR A 242 -6.64 18.99 6.70
C TYR A 242 -5.28 19.34 6.11
N ILE A 243 -4.27 18.56 6.48
CA ILE A 243 -2.91 18.68 5.98
C ILE A 243 -2.69 17.69 4.85
N GLN A 244 -1.98 18.15 3.82
CA GLN A 244 -1.61 17.34 2.68
C GLN A 244 -0.15 17.55 2.31
N LEU A 245 0.63 16.48 2.30
CA LEU A 245 1.96 16.44 1.69
C LEU A 245 1.81 16.05 0.22
N GLN A 246 2.38 16.82 -0.71
CA GLN A 246 2.24 16.56 -2.14
C GLN A 246 3.59 16.69 -2.87
N SER A 247 3.79 15.85 -3.88
CA SER A 247 4.87 16.03 -4.84
C SER A 247 4.57 17.22 -5.76
N HIS A 248 5.54 18.10 -5.95
CA HIS A 248 5.48 19.21 -6.90
C HIS A 248 6.64 19.12 -7.88
N ARG A 249 6.35 19.11 -9.18
CA ARG A 249 7.36 18.90 -10.25
C ARG A 249 8.57 19.82 -10.17
N GLU A 250 8.35 21.09 -9.83
CA GLU A 250 9.41 22.10 -9.78
C GLU A 250 9.97 22.35 -8.37
N LYS A 251 9.26 21.93 -7.33
CA LYS A 251 9.55 22.34 -5.94
C LYS A 251 9.88 21.16 -5.01
N GLY A 252 9.85 19.93 -5.52
CA GLY A 252 10.06 18.72 -4.74
C GLY A 252 8.82 18.37 -3.93
N ILE A 253 8.81 18.72 -2.65
CA ILE A 253 7.74 18.39 -1.68
C ILE A 253 7.13 19.68 -1.13
N GLU A 254 5.80 19.75 -1.08
CA GLU A 254 5.07 20.83 -0.41
C GLU A 254 4.11 20.26 0.66
N LEU A 255 4.10 20.88 1.84
CA LEU A 255 3.09 20.65 2.88
C LEU A 255 2.02 21.74 2.81
N VAL A 256 0.76 21.35 2.63
CA VAL A 256 -0.33 22.26 2.30
C VAL A 256 -1.49 22.09 3.27
N ILE A 257 -2.00 23.20 3.80
CA ILE A 257 -3.29 23.25 4.49
C ILE A 257 -4.38 23.35 3.43
N ARG A 258 -5.30 22.38 3.44
CA ARG A 258 -6.43 22.30 2.53
C ARG A 258 -7.75 22.45 3.28
N LEU A 259 -8.72 22.98 2.55
CA LEU A 259 -10.10 23.12 2.99
C LEU A 259 -10.98 22.40 1.99
N SER A 260 -11.88 21.56 2.50
CA SER A 260 -12.91 20.90 1.69
C SER A 260 -14.30 21.12 2.25
N SER A 261 -15.31 21.20 1.40
CA SER A 261 -16.74 21.24 1.74
C SER A 261 -17.47 20.07 1.08
N LYS A 262 -18.48 19.53 1.77
CA LYS A 262 -19.30 18.43 1.26
C LYS A 262 -20.23 18.90 0.13
N ASP A 263 -20.93 20.01 0.38
CA ASP A 263 -22.13 20.31 -0.38
C ASP A 263 -21.90 21.32 -1.50
N SER A 264 -21.01 22.31 -1.31
CA SER A 264 -20.89 23.43 -2.24
C SER A 264 -19.46 23.95 -2.42
N LYS A 265 -19.29 24.82 -3.42
CA LYS A 265 -18.02 25.53 -3.63
C LYS A 265 -17.76 26.44 -2.44
N ILE A 266 -16.50 26.53 -2.01
CA ILE A 266 -16.16 27.34 -0.84
C ILE A 266 -16.07 28.83 -1.22
N PRO A 267 -16.88 29.71 -0.59
CA PRO A 267 -16.84 31.14 -0.84
C PRO A 267 -15.47 31.80 -0.56
N ASN A 268 -15.15 32.86 -1.30
CA ASN A 268 -13.86 33.55 -1.14
C ASN A 268 -13.69 34.20 0.24
N ASN A 269 -14.74 34.81 0.78
CA ASN A 269 -14.73 35.39 2.13
C ASN A 269 -14.43 34.33 3.20
N THR A 270 -15.00 33.13 3.11
CA THR A 270 -14.70 32.02 4.03
C THR A 270 -13.23 31.60 3.95
N LYS A 271 -12.68 31.46 2.74
CA LYS A 271 -11.26 31.12 2.55
C LYS A 271 -10.35 32.19 3.16
N LEU A 272 -10.66 33.45 2.94
CA LEU A 272 -9.88 34.58 3.46
C LEU A 272 -9.96 34.71 4.98
N SER A 273 -11.13 34.49 5.59
CA SER A 273 -11.25 34.57 7.06
C SER A 273 -10.45 33.47 7.76
N ILE A 274 -10.46 32.25 7.20
CA ILE A 274 -9.66 31.13 7.73
C ILE A 274 -8.17 31.44 7.57
N ILE A 275 -7.73 31.94 6.41
CA ILE A 275 -6.33 32.34 6.19
C ILE A 275 -5.91 33.42 7.19
N GLN A 276 -6.75 34.44 7.41
CA GLN A 276 -6.47 35.52 8.37
C GLN A 276 -6.35 34.98 9.80
N HIS A 277 -7.25 34.08 10.20
CA HIS A 277 -7.23 33.44 11.51
C HIS A 277 -5.94 32.63 11.72
N LEU A 278 -5.62 31.74 10.78
CA LEU A 278 -4.40 30.92 10.83
C LEU A 278 -3.14 31.78 10.88
N THR A 279 -3.06 32.82 10.05
CA THR A 279 -1.92 33.75 10.01
C THR A 279 -1.73 34.44 11.36
N LYS A 280 -2.79 35.02 11.92
CA LYS A 280 -2.74 35.72 13.21
C LYS A 280 -2.32 34.79 14.35
N ASN A 281 -2.87 33.57 14.39
CA ASN A 281 -2.53 32.64 15.46
C ASN A 281 -1.08 32.14 15.32
N PHE A 282 -0.59 31.92 14.10
CA PHE A 282 0.83 31.60 13.92
C PHE A 282 1.74 32.74 14.35
N GLU A 283 1.40 34.00 14.05
CA GLU A 283 2.17 35.16 14.53
C GLU A 283 2.27 35.18 16.07
N LEU A 284 1.18 34.87 16.77
CA LEU A 284 1.13 34.84 18.24
C LEU A 284 1.84 33.62 18.85
N HIS A 285 1.72 32.46 18.23
CA HIS A 285 2.11 31.16 18.81
C HIS A 285 3.25 30.46 18.07
N SER A 286 3.92 31.11 17.11
CA SER A 286 5.01 30.50 16.32
C SER A 286 6.14 29.89 17.16
N HIS A 287 6.41 30.44 18.35
CA HIS A 287 7.40 29.93 19.29
C HIS A 287 7.08 28.50 19.80
N GLU A 288 5.81 28.09 19.75
CA GLU A 288 5.37 26.74 20.10
C GLU A 288 5.64 25.72 18.98
N PHE A 289 6.02 26.16 17.77
CA PHE A 289 6.23 25.30 16.58
C PHE A 289 7.63 25.52 15.98
N PRO A 290 8.70 25.15 16.69
CA PRO A 290 10.08 25.49 16.30
C PRO A 290 10.53 24.91 14.95
N SER A 291 9.86 23.88 14.43
CA SER A 291 10.13 23.30 13.11
C SER A 291 9.50 24.09 11.96
N ILE A 292 8.49 24.92 12.22
CA ILE A 292 7.76 25.70 11.22
C ILE A 292 8.42 27.08 11.08
N LYS A 293 8.84 27.41 9.86
CA LYS A 293 9.38 28.74 9.54
C LYS A 293 8.28 29.76 9.36
N ASN A 294 7.35 29.44 8.46
CA ASN A 294 6.28 30.31 8.01
C ASN A 294 5.07 29.48 7.64
N ILE A 295 3.91 30.14 7.66
CA ILE A 295 2.73 29.70 6.91
C ILE A 295 2.38 30.78 5.89
N ILE A 296 2.35 30.41 4.62
CA ILE A 296 2.16 31.37 3.53
C ILE A 296 0.89 31.03 2.75
N LYS A 297 0.08 32.03 2.42
CA LYS A 297 -1.06 31.84 1.54
C LYS A 297 -0.59 31.35 0.16
N VAL A 298 -1.32 30.40 -0.44
CA VAL A 298 -1.03 29.95 -1.81
C VAL A 298 -1.25 31.09 -2.83
N ASN A 299 -0.45 31.08 -3.91
CA ASN A 299 -0.51 32.11 -4.96
C ASN A 299 -1.91 32.24 -5.61
N ARG A 300 -2.64 31.13 -5.74
CA ARG A 300 -3.98 31.08 -6.34
C ARG A 300 -4.93 30.25 -5.48
N LEU A 301 -6.01 30.87 -5.03
CA LEU A 301 -7.08 30.15 -4.32
C LEU A 301 -7.98 29.46 -5.34
N GLY A 302 -8.23 28.17 -5.14
CA GLY A 302 -9.14 27.40 -6.00
C GLY A 302 -10.61 27.83 -5.86
N HIS A 303 -11.42 27.45 -6.87
CA HIS A 303 -12.86 27.70 -6.93
C HIS A 303 -13.71 26.44 -6.69
N GLY A 304 -13.09 25.35 -6.26
CA GLY A 304 -13.74 24.04 -6.08
C GLY A 304 -14.32 23.82 -4.69
N LYS A 305 -14.84 22.61 -4.49
CA LYS A 305 -15.23 22.07 -3.19
C LYS A 305 -14.01 21.75 -2.31
N THR A 306 -12.84 21.54 -2.93
CA THR A 306 -11.56 21.31 -2.25
C THR A 306 -10.54 22.31 -2.77
N VAL A 307 -9.89 23.05 -1.87
CA VAL A 307 -8.96 24.13 -2.20
C VAL A 307 -7.72 24.07 -1.31
N ALA A 308 -6.56 24.42 -1.87
CA ALA A 308 -5.38 24.75 -1.08
C ALA A 308 -5.52 26.17 -0.53
N LEU A 309 -5.18 26.38 0.74
CA LEU A 309 -5.21 27.68 1.41
C LEU A 309 -3.82 28.22 1.67
N MET A 310 -2.98 27.40 2.32
CA MET A 310 -1.66 27.82 2.80
C MET A 310 -0.62 26.72 2.61
N ILE A 311 0.63 27.10 2.44
CA ILE A 311 1.81 26.24 2.47
C ILE A 311 2.48 26.43 3.83
N ILE A 312 2.86 25.34 4.47
CA ILE A 312 3.66 25.35 5.69
C ILE A 312 5.12 25.14 5.28
N GLU A 313 5.98 26.10 5.58
CA GLU A 313 7.39 26.04 5.23
C GLU A 313 8.22 25.54 6.43
N PRO A 314 9.08 24.53 6.24
CA PRO A 314 9.97 24.09 7.29
C PRO A 314 11.12 25.09 7.51
N LYS A 315 11.60 25.17 8.76
CA LYS A 315 12.75 26.02 9.14
C LYS A 315 14.07 25.49 8.60
N LYS A 316 14.21 24.16 8.59
CA LYS A 316 15.33 23.44 7.97
C LYS A 316 14.96 23.01 6.56
N ALA A 317 15.95 22.81 5.71
CA ALA A 317 15.77 22.30 4.36
C ALA A 317 15.57 20.77 4.37
N ILE A 318 14.50 20.30 5.02
CA ILE A 318 14.19 18.87 5.21
C ILE A 318 13.68 18.19 3.92
N PHE A 319 13.36 19.00 2.90
CA PHE A 319 12.91 18.55 1.59
C PHE A 319 13.97 18.78 0.48
N SER A 320 15.23 19.01 0.85
CA SER A 320 16.35 19.18 -0.11
C SER A 320 17.42 18.10 0.06
N ASP A 321 18.09 17.75 -1.05
CA ASP A 321 19.26 16.89 -1.28
C ASP A 321 19.58 15.75 -0.27
N ALA A 322 19.64 14.53 -0.82
CA ALA A 322 19.52 13.24 -0.14
C ALA A 322 20.64 12.83 0.83
N PRO A 323 20.34 11.87 1.75
CA PRO A 323 19.01 11.29 2.04
C PRO A 323 18.12 12.19 2.90
N ILE A 324 16.81 12.20 2.60
CA ILE A 324 15.82 12.88 3.44
C ILE A 324 15.74 12.23 4.83
N SER A 325 15.64 13.06 5.88
CA SER A 325 15.45 12.57 7.25
C SER A 325 13.96 12.35 7.54
N LEU A 326 13.55 11.08 7.67
CA LEU A 326 12.18 10.73 8.07
C LEU A 326 11.83 11.30 9.45
N GLU A 327 12.81 11.35 10.37
CA GLU A 327 12.61 11.90 11.71
C GLU A 327 12.30 13.40 11.65
N GLU A 328 13.11 14.18 10.91
CA GLU A 328 12.89 15.62 10.80
C GLU A 328 11.57 15.94 10.08
N ILE A 329 11.22 15.16 9.04
CA ILE A 329 9.94 15.29 8.34
C ILE A 329 8.78 14.93 9.27
N THR A 330 8.88 13.84 10.02
CA THR A 330 7.83 13.41 10.96
C THR A 330 7.62 14.48 12.04
N ASN A 331 8.69 15.00 12.64
CA ASN A 331 8.61 16.08 13.63
C ASN A 331 7.94 17.33 13.05
N PHE A 332 8.36 17.76 11.85
CA PHE A 332 7.75 18.90 11.16
C PHE A 332 6.26 18.68 10.88
N MET A 333 5.88 17.49 10.42
CA MET A 333 4.49 17.16 10.14
C MET A 333 3.65 17.07 11.42
N THR A 334 4.17 16.48 12.49
CA THR A 334 3.49 16.41 13.80
C THR A 334 3.23 17.81 14.37
N GLU A 335 4.23 18.71 14.33
CA GLU A 335 4.03 20.10 14.74
C GLU A 335 3.02 20.82 13.86
N SER A 336 3.04 20.57 12.55
CA SER A 336 2.06 21.13 11.61
C SER A 336 0.64 20.66 11.94
N VAL A 337 0.45 19.39 12.29
CA VAL A 337 -0.84 18.83 12.73
C VAL A 337 -1.29 19.44 14.05
N ARG A 338 -0.37 19.62 15.01
CA ARG A 338 -0.67 20.31 16.28
C ARG A 338 -1.08 21.75 16.04
N PHE A 339 -0.35 22.47 15.18
CA PHE A 339 -0.68 23.83 14.78
C PHE A 339 -2.08 23.88 14.19
N LEU A 340 -2.39 23.05 13.20
CA LEU A 340 -3.73 23.07 12.62
C LEU A 340 -4.79 22.73 13.68
N SER A 341 -4.56 21.73 14.53
CA SER A 341 -5.52 21.27 15.54
C SER A 341 -5.87 22.30 16.62
N GLN A 342 -4.93 23.16 17.02
CA GLN A 342 -5.16 24.21 18.01
C GLN A 342 -5.91 25.43 17.47
N ASN A 343 -6.06 25.52 16.14
CA ASN A 343 -6.58 26.70 15.43
C ASN A 343 -7.90 26.40 14.69
N LEU A 344 -8.69 25.48 15.26
CA LEU A 344 -9.95 25.00 14.72
C LEU A 344 -11.17 25.54 15.45
#